data_AF-A0AAV6JZ18-F1
#
_entry.id   AF-A0AAV6JZ18-F1
#
_cell.length_a   1.000
_cell.length_b   1.000
_cell.length_c   1.000
_cell.angle_alpha   90.00
_cell.angle_beta   90.00
_cell.angle_gamma   90.00
#
_symmetry.space_group_name_H-M   'P 1'
#
loop_
_entity.id
_entity.type
_entity.pdbx_description
1 polymer ?
#
loop_
_entity_poly.entity_id
_entity_poly.type
_entity_poly.pdbx_seq_one_letter_code
_entity_poly.pdbx_strand_id
1 'polypeptide(L)'
;MEGTKIKRNKMEDHDVEEKRDCLAELPEHLLHHILSYLTMKDVIRTSVLAKRWQYTWLYVPCLTFSPLKKTRSKEGAFINKSLLVHKCSKVQKLNITFKYYHTEAPLLDSWMLFAFSRNVNQLYLDFSRCDSRTSKYTLHDTIFRCSSLTVLTVKGCIIKFLVKIKLGSLKTLSFEEVNFDGGAINNLLSSCSTLEDLSFADCHWANNHDLVIMNSCVKTLKIRGGYISNNSMLEINAPFIVLFEGECLFSKYYVIKRMESLRSAISSTENTTQDCREKRIIDFISFDVTCLRIKAGLMKSELPGIAYILSHSPNVETLIISIDKIPGTEVTYNSQENEYWELQEPKFVNLLCNLKDVKIYNFMKNISLLDNKPMKTPDDFHAHLQNDMNFLRFLLKNC
;
A
#
# COMPACT_ATOMS: atom_id res chain seq x y z
N MET A 1 -80.22 -33.19 44.34
CA MET A 1 -80.46 -32.22 43.24
C MET A 1 -79.35 -31.19 43.34
N GLU A 2 -78.30 -31.38 42.55
CA GLU A 2 -78.01 -30.57 41.33
C GLU A 2 -77.43 -29.20 41.75
N GLY A 3 -76.19 -28.81 41.48
CA GLY A 3 -75.21 -29.22 40.48
C GLY A 3 -75.06 -28.09 39.46
N THR A 4 -73.98 -27.28 39.54
CA THR A 4 -73.43 -26.63 38.33
C THR A 4 -71.96 -26.29 38.49
N LYS A 5 -71.20 -26.71 37.48
CA LYS A 5 -69.74 -26.61 37.28
C LYS A 5 -69.31 -25.19 36.90
N ILE A 6 -68.13 -24.77 37.34
CA ILE A 6 -67.29 -23.85 36.56
C ILE A 6 -65.88 -24.46 36.46
N LYS A 7 -65.51 -24.82 35.22
CA LYS A 7 -64.22 -25.39 34.83
C LYS A 7 -63.09 -24.40 35.12
N ARG A 8 -62.09 -24.81 35.90
CA ARG A 8 -60.75 -24.19 35.83
C ARG A 8 -60.04 -24.80 34.63
N ASN A 9 -59.90 -24.00 33.57
CA ASN A 9 -59.09 -24.37 32.41
C ASN A 9 -57.65 -24.58 32.86
N LYS A 10 -57.10 -25.74 32.49
CA LYS A 10 -55.66 -25.98 32.34
C LYS A 10 -55.10 -24.85 31.47
N MET A 11 -54.21 -24.03 32.03
CA MET A 11 -53.23 -23.32 31.20
C MET A 11 -52.05 -24.26 31.02
N GLU A 12 -51.78 -24.48 29.74
CA GLU A 12 -50.81 -25.42 29.20
C GLU A 12 -49.41 -25.12 29.68
N ASP A 13 -48.65 -26.20 29.78
CA ASP A 13 -47.20 -26.24 29.93
C ASP A 13 -46.59 -25.37 28.83
N HIS A 14 -46.23 -24.13 29.17
CA HIS A 14 -45.45 -23.29 28.27
C HIS A 14 -44.04 -23.86 28.33
N ASP A 15 -43.69 -24.66 27.31
CA ASP A 15 -42.33 -24.97 26.94
C ASP A 15 -41.50 -23.68 27.02
N VAL A 16 -40.73 -23.54 28.10
CA VAL A 16 -39.65 -22.58 28.18
C VAL A 16 -38.61 -23.13 27.21
N GLU A 17 -38.76 -22.78 25.95
CA GLU A 17 -37.70 -22.90 24.96
C GLU A 17 -36.56 -22.04 25.51
N GLU A 18 -35.65 -22.67 26.26
CA GLU A 18 -34.40 -22.07 26.71
C GLU A 18 -33.77 -21.48 25.46
N LYS A 19 -33.85 -20.16 25.33
CA LYS A 19 -33.18 -19.40 24.27
C LYS A 19 -31.69 -19.68 24.45
N ARG A 20 -31.20 -20.73 23.81
CA ARG A 20 -29.81 -21.13 23.83
C ARG A 20 -29.02 -19.93 23.36
N ASP A 21 -28.13 -19.46 24.23
CA ASP A 21 -27.27 -18.34 23.90
C ASP A 21 -26.23 -18.83 22.89
N CYS A 22 -26.56 -18.73 21.59
CA CYS A 22 -25.72 -19.18 20.48
C CYS A 22 -24.31 -18.57 20.53
N LEU A 23 -24.14 -17.42 21.21
CA LEU A 23 -22.84 -16.77 21.39
C LEU A 23 -22.00 -17.43 22.50
N ALA A 24 -22.61 -18.12 23.45
CA ALA A 24 -21.92 -18.88 24.49
C ALA A 24 -21.38 -20.23 23.96
N GLU A 25 -22.08 -20.84 23.00
CA GLU A 25 -21.76 -22.15 22.43
C GLU A 25 -20.69 -22.10 21.32
N LEU A 26 -20.34 -20.91 20.81
CA LEU A 26 -19.43 -20.76 19.69
C LEU A 26 -18.04 -21.39 19.96
N PRO A 27 -17.49 -22.23 19.06
CA PRO A 27 -16.11 -22.73 19.15
C PRO A 27 -15.07 -21.60 19.27
N GLU A 28 -14.00 -21.84 20.03
CA GLU A 28 -12.98 -20.82 20.33
C GLU A 28 -12.31 -20.26 19.07
N HIS A 29 -12.05 -21.11 18.07
CA HIS A 29 -11.44 -20.67 16.81
C HIS A 29 -12.35 -19.72 16.01
N LEU A 30 -13.68 -19.95 16.00
CA LEU A 30 -14.64 -19.05 15.37
C LEU A 30 -14.75 -17.74 16.15
N LEU A 31 -14.71 -17.82 17.48
CA LEU A 31 -14.71 -16.63 18.33
C LEU A 31 -13.49 -15.75 18.05
N HIS A 32 -12.29 -16.34 18.00
CA HIS A 32 -11.07 -15.63 17.64
C HIS A 32 -11.12 -15.07 16.22
N HIS A 33 -11.73 -15.80 15.27
CA HIS A 33 -11.92 -15.32 13.92
C HIS A 33 -12.84 -14.09 13.87
N ILE A 34 -13.99 -14.11 14.55
CA ILE A 34 -14.90 -12.95 14.64
C ILE A 34 -14.18 -11.76 15.29
N LEU A 35 -13.52 -11.99 16.44
CA LEU A 35 -12.81 -10.93 17.17
C LEU A 35 -11.63 -10.36 16.37
N SER A 36 -11.06 -11.09 15.40
CA SER A 36 -9.94 -10.64 14.59
C SER A 36 -10.27 -9.44 13.68
N TYR A 37 -11.57 -9.19 13.43
CA TYR A 37 -12.06 -8.04 12.66
C TYR A 37 -12.29 -6.80 13.52
N LEU A 38 -12.15 -6.90 14.85
CA LEU A 38 -12.47 -5.83 15.79
C LEU A 38 -11.21 -5.12 16.31
N THR A 39 -11.39 -3.87 16.74
CA THR A 39 -10.34 -3.16 17.51
C THR A 39 -10.26 -3.72 18.92
N MET A 40 -9.11 -3.62 19.59
CA MET A 40 -8.94 -4.09 20.97
C MET A 40 -9.93 -3.44 21.94
N LYS A 41 -10.34 -2.21 21.68
CA LYS A 41 -11.40 -1.55 22.45
C LYS A 41 -12.73 -2.30 22.34
N ASP A 42 -13.09 -2.71 21.13
CA ASP A 42 -14.35 -3.40 20.87
C ASP A 42 -14.28 -4.86 21.29
N VAL A 43 -13.15 -5.54 21.09
CA VAL A 43 -12.88 -6.86 21.67
C VAL A 43 -13.08 -6.83 23.19
N ILE A 44 -12.49 -5.87 23.90
CA ILE A 44 -12.69 -5.74 25.36
C ILE A 44 -14.16 -5.46 25.69
N ARG A 45 -14.90 -4.69 24.88
CA ARG A 45 -16.33 -4.44 25.11
C ARG A 45 -17.18 -5.71 24.99
N THR A 46 -16.79 -6.67 24.16
CA THR A 46 -17.50 -7.94 24.07
C THR A 46 -17.42 -8.79 25.35
N SER A 47 -16.55 -8.43 26.30
CA SER A 47 -16.42 -9.12 27.60
C SER A 47 -17.69 -9.16 28.44
N VAL A 48 -18.66 -8.27 28.19
CA VAL A 48 -19.93 -8.23 28.91
C VAL A 48 -21.03 -9.10 28.26
N LEU A 49 -20.79 -9.66 27.07
CA LEU A 49 -21.81 -10.42 26.32
C LEU A 49 -22.15 -11.75 27.00
N ALA A 50 -21.13 -12.45 27.53
CA ALA A 50 -21.32 -13.68 28.28
C ALA A 50 -20.09 -13.98 29.15
N LYS A 51 -20.24 -14.86 30.16
CA LYS A 51 -19.14 -15.28 31.05
C LYS A 51 -17.91 -15.78 30.28
N ARG A 52 -18.14 -16.52 29.18
CA ARG A 52 -17.06 -17.04 28.32
C ARG A 52 -16.23 -15.92 27.67
N TRP A 53 -16.87 -14.81 27.30
CA TRP A 53 -16.25 -13.69 26.60
C TRP A 53 -15.46 -12.77 27.54
N GLN A 54 -15.74 -12.84 28.84
CA GLN A 54 -15.15 -11.97 29.87
C GLN A 54 -13.62 -11.88 29.80
N TYR A 55 -12.97 -13.00 29.50
CA TYR A 55 -11.51 -13.13 29.48
C TYR A 55 -10.92 -13.45 28.09
N THR A 56 -11.75 -13.65 27.06
CA THR A 56 -11.28 -14.02 25.72
C THR A 56 -10.30 -13.00 25.14
N TRP A 57 -10.55 -11.71 25.39
CA TRP A 57 -9.69 -10.62 24.92
C TRP A 57 -8.23 -10.70 25.39
N LEU A 58 -7.94 -11.45 26.46
CA LEU A 58 -6.57 -11.69 26.94
C LEU A 58 -5.80 -12.68 26.06
N TYR A 59 -6.49 -13.48 25.25
CA TYR A 59 -5.91 -14.60 24.49
C TYR A 59 -6.09 -14.49 22.98
N VAL A 60 -6.78 -13.43 22.48
CA VAL A 60 -6.98 -13.25 21.05
C VAL A 60 -5.65 -13.17 20.29
N PRO A 61 -5.49 -13.89 19.16
CA PRO A 61 -4.24 -13.90 18.40
C PRO A 61 -4.04 -12.63 17.57
N CYS A 62 -5.10 -11.82 17.38
CA CYS A 62 -5.10 -10.62 16.55
C CYS A 62 -5.38 -9.39 17.42
N LEU A 63 -4.40 -8.49 17.51
CA LEU A 63 -4.43 -7.27 18.30
C LEU A 63 -4.45 -6.07 17.33
N THR A 64 -5.55 -5.32 17.29
CA THR A 64 -5.64 -4.10 16.47
C THR A 64 -5.93 -2.89 17.34
N PHE A 65 -5.04 -1.91 17.33
CA PHE A 65 -5.17 -0.63 18.04
C PHE A 65 -5.32 0.49 17.01
N SER A 66 -6.54 1.01 16.91
CA SER A 66 -6.88 2.14 16.04
C SER A 66 -6.95 3.45 16.84
N PRO A 67 -6.80 4.60 16.17
CA PRO A 67 -6.77 5.90 16.83
C PRO A 67 -8.02 6.14 17.69
N LEU A 68 -7.82 6.44 18.96
CA LEU A 68 -8.90 6.77 19.89
C LEU A 68 -9.20 8.27 19.84
N LYS A 69 -10.48 8.64 19.94
CA LYS A 69 -10.92 10.02 20.27
C LYS A 69 -10.59 10.36 21.74
N LYS A 70 -9.32 10.20 22.14
CA LYS A 70 -8.79 10.44 23.48
C LYS A 70 -7.52 11.28 23.38
N THR A 71 -7.03 11.73 24.54
CA THR A 71 -5.68 12.31 24.60
C THR A 71 -4.63 11.25 24.27
N ARG A 72 -3.55 11.65 23.62
CA ARG A 72 -2.43 10.76 23.22
C ARG A 72 -1.89 9.93 24.38
N SER A 73 -1.70 10.57 25.54
CA SER A 73 -1.27 9.89 26.77
C SER A 73 -2.20 8.75 27.20
N LYS A 74 -3.52 8.96 27.13
CA LYS A 74 -4.52 7.93 27.49
C LYS A 74 -4.56 6.81 26.47
N GLU A 75 -4.31 7.11 25.21
CA GLU A 75 -4.20 6.13 24.14
C GLU A 75 -2.94 5.26 24.29
N GLY A 76 -1.77 5.88 24.46
CA GLY A 76 -0.52 5.16 24.69
C GLY A 76 -0.58 4.29 25.95
N ALA A 77 -1.16 4.81 27.04
CA ALA A 77 -1.39 4.03 28.26
C ALA A 77 -2.36 2.86 28.04
N PHE A 78 -3.40 3.03 27.22
CA PHE A 78 -4.33 1.96 26.88
C PHE A 78 -3.64 0.84 26.08
N ILE A 79 -2.88 1.20 25.04
CA ILE A 79 -2.12 0.23 24.24
C ILE A 79 -1.15 -0.52 25.16
N ASN A 80 -0.32 0.21 25.90
CA ASN A 80 0.67 -0.37 26.79
C ASN A 80 0.06 -1.32 27.83
N LYS A 81 -1.00 -0.89 28.51
CA LYS A 81 -1.70 -1.73 29.50
C LYS A 81 -2.29 -2.98 28.85
N SER A 82 -2.85 -2.85 27.65
CA SER A 82 -3.44 -3.98 26.91
C SER A 82 -2.38 -5.00 26.52
N LEU A 83 -1.21 -4.55 26.04
CA LEU A 83 -0.08 -5.43 25.69
C LEU A 83 0.51 -6.11 26.93
N LEU A 84 0.68 -5.38 28.04
CA LEU A 84 1.25 -5.91 29.29
C LEU A 84 0.42 -7.05 29.90
N VAL A 85 -0.92 -6.95 29.83
CA VAL A 85 -1.81 -7.98 30.40
C VAL A 85 -2.14 -9.09 29.41
N HIS A 86 -1.72 -8.98 28.14
CA HIS A 86 -2.05 -9.94 27.11
C HIS A 86 -1.30 -11.26 27.30
N LYS A 87 -2.07 -12.36 27.32
CA LYS A 87 -1.62 -13.70 27.70
C LYS A 87 -1.39 -14.64 26.51
N CYS A 88 -1.82 -14.27 25.29
CA CYS A 88 -1.55 -15.08 24.11
C CYS A 88 -0.04 -15.20 23.88
N SER A 89 0.47 -16.44 23.84
CA SER A 89 1.90 -16.72 23.69
C SER A 89 2.41 -16.55 22.26
N LYS A 90 1.53 -16.71 21.26
CA LYS A 90 1.81 -16.53 19.84
C LYS A 90 0.78 -15.57 19.25
N VAL A 91 1.20 -14.33 19.03
CA VAL A 91 0.34 -13.30 18.42
C VAL A 91 0.45 -13.41 16.91
N GLN A 92 -0.64 -13.70 16.22
CA GLN A 92 -0.65 -13.79 14.75
C GLN A 92 -0.51 -12.41 14.11
N LYS A 93 -1.25 -11.42 14.62
CA LYS A 93 -1.30 -10.08 14.04
C LYS A 93 -1.23 -9.02 15.14
N LEU A 94 -0.33 -8.06 14.97
CA LEU A 94 -0.28 -6.84 15.77
C LEU A 94 -0.36 -5.63 14.82
N ASN A 95 -1.41 -4.83 14.98
CA ASN A 95 -1.62 -3.60 14.23
C ASN A 95 -1.72 -2.43 15.22
N ILE A 96 -0.82 -1.46 15.13
CA ILE A 96 -0.79 -0.28 15.99
C ILE A 96 -0.75 0.97 15.10
N THR A 97 -1.80 1.78 15.18
CA THR A 97 -1.79 3.15 14.69
C THR A 97 -1.67 4.08 15.88
N PHE A 98 -0.64 4.91 15.92
CA PHE A 98 -0.38 5.80 17.05
C PHE A 98 0.23 7.13 16.62
N LYS A 99 -0.31 8.23 17.15
CA LYS A 99 0.19 9.58 16.89
C LYS A 99 1.42 9.88 17.74
N TYR A 100 2.59 9.56 17.19
CA TYR A 100 3.88 9.64 17.88
C TYR A 100 4.37 11.06 18.18
N TYR A 101 4.99 11.23 19.34
CA TYR A 101 5.83 12.36 19.73
C TYR A 101 7.15 11.90 20.37
N HIS A 102 8.19 12.73 20.29
CA HIS A 102 9.55 12.39 20.74
C HIS A 102 9.65 11.83 22.17
N THR A 103 8.79 12.26 23.10
CA THR A 103 8.77 11.80 24.50
C THR A 103 8.28 10.36 24.68
N GLU A 104 7.67 9.76 23.66
CA GLU A 104 7.02 8.45 23.72
C GLU A 104 7.92 7.33 23.18
N ALA A 105 9.16 7.61 22.78
CA ALA A 105 10.08 6.60 22.25
C ALA A 105 10.24 5.36 23.16
N PRO A 106 10.47 5.50 24.48
CA PRO A 106 10.58 4.32 25.36
C PRO A 106 9.30 3.48 25.42
N LEU A 107 8.14 4.13 25.23
CA LEU A 107 6.86 3.45 25.21
C LEU A 107 6.73 2.59 23.93
N LEU A 108 7.07 3.15 22.77
CA LEU A 108 7.05 2.43 21.49
C LEU A 108 8.08 1.29 21.47
N ASP A 109 9.27 1.51 22.06
CA ASP A 109 10.29 0.46 22.22
C ASP A 109 9.72 -0.73 23.01
N SER A 110 8.96 -0.48 24.09
CA SER A 110 8.31 -1.55 24.84
C SER A 110 7.30 -2.34 24.00
N TRP A 111 6.61 -1.70 23.05
CA TRP A 111 5.68 -2.36 22.13
C TRP A 111 6.42 -3.22 21.11
N MET A 112 7.59 -2.77 20.64
CA MET A 112 8.45 -3.55 19.73
C MET A 112 9.02 -4.78 20.45
N LEU A 113 9.43 -4.62 21.71
CA LEU A 113 9.88 -5.73 22.55
C LEU A 113 8.74 -6.73 22.82
N PHE A 114 7.52 -6.26 23.04
CA PHE A 114 6.34 -7.13 23.14
C PHE A 114 6.16 -7.94 21.86
N ALA A 115 6.14 -7.29 20.69
CA ALA A 115 5.95 -7.95 19.39
C ALA A 115 7.00 -9.04 19.15
N PHE A 116 8.25 -8.75 19.47
CA PHE A 116 9.35 -9.72 19.41
C PHE A 116 9.15 -10.88 20.39
N SER A 117 8.82 -10.60 21.66
CA SER A 117 8.63 -11.63 22.69
C SER A 117 7.46 -12.59 22.41
N ARG A 118 6.50 -12.15 21.58
CA ARG A 118 5.33 -12.93 21.18
C ARG A 118 5.47 -13.59 19.81
N ASN A 119 6.66 -13.51 19.18
CA ASN A 119 6.93 -14.04 17.85
C ASN A 119 5.82 -13.67 16.86
N VAL A 120 5.54 -12.37 16.73
CA VAL A 120 4.46 -11.90 15.86
C VAL A 120 4.69 -12.34 14.41
N ASN A 121 3.61 -12.76 13.72
CA ASN A 121 3.68 -13.13 12.30
C ASN A 121 3.45 -11.93 11.37
N GLN A 122 2.49 -11.06 11.70
CA GLN A 122 2.15 -9.88 10.89
C GLN A 122 2.18 -8.62 11.76
N LEU A 123 3.05 -7.69 11.41
CA LEU A 123 3.24 -6.44 12.15
C LEU A 123 2.94 -5.24 11.26
N TYR A 124 1.96 -4.45 11.68
CA TYR A 124 1.54 -3.21 11.01
C TYR A 124 1.70 -2.04 11.99
N LEU A 125 2.55 -1.09 11.65
CA LEU A 125 2.86 0.07 12.49
C LEU A 125 2.59 1.33 11.68
N ASP A 126 1.75 2.21 12.20
CA ASP A 126 1.45 3.49 11.59
C ASP A 126 1.70 4.63 12.58
N PHE A 127 2.79 5.34 12.33
CA PHE A 127 3.23 6.52 13.08
C PHE A 127 3.21 7.81 12.23
N SER A 128 2.60 7.80 11.04
CA SER A 128 2.62 8.94 10.09
C SER A 128 1.91 10.19 10.63
N ARG A 129 1.04 10.03 11.63
CA ARG A 129 0.28 11.14 12.23
C ARG A 129 1.10 12.07 13.13
N CYS A 130 2.39 12.23 12.90
CA CYS A 130 3.27 13.11 13.70
C CYS A 130 2.95 14.59 13.43
N ASP A 131 2.90 15.41 14.47
CA ASP A 131 2.68 16.86 14.34
C ASP A 131 3.93 17.63 13.86
N SER A 132 5.10 16.99 13.86
CA SER A 132 6.35 17.58 13.38
C SER A 132 7.05 16.70 12.35
N ARG A 133 7.44 17.30 11.22
CA ARG A 133 8.25 16.65 10.19
C ARG A 133 9.66 16.28 10.68
N THR A 134 10.12 16.84 11.80
CA THR A 134 11.49 16.68 12.30
C THR A 134 11.64 15.64 13.41
N SER A 135 10.55 15.14 14.01
CA SER A 135 10.60 14.19 15.13
C SER A 135 9.90 12.87 14.81
N LYS A 136 10.44 12.12 13.83
CA LYS A 136 9.98 10.76 13.53
C LYS A 136 10.59 9.76 14.52
N TYR A 137 9.83 8.72 14.87
CA TYR A 137 10.31 7.65 15.74
C TYR A 137 11.43 6.86 15.05
N THR A 138 12.56 6.66 15.72
CA THR A 138 13.57 5.71 15.24
C THR A 138 13.14 4.32 15.64
N LEU A 139 12.85 3.49 14.63
CA LEU A 139 12.28 2.17 14.83
C LEU A 139 13.27 1.26 15.55
N HIS A 140 12.84 0.66 16.66
CA HIS A 140 13.70 -0.19 17.47
C HIS A 140 14.13 -1.47 16.73
N ASP A 141 15.44 -1.71 16.61
CA ASP A 141 16.02 -2.76 15.75
C ASP A 141 15.57 -4.20 16.07
N THR A 142 15.03 -4.44 17.26
CA THR A 142 14.55 -5.76 17.70
C THR A 142 13.57 -6.40 16.71
N ILE A 143 12.72 -5.61 16.06
CA ILE A 143 11.75 -6.17 15.11
C ILE A 143 12.43 -6.88 13.93
N PHE A 144 13.61 -6.41 13.51
CA PHE A 144 14.36 -7.00 12.40
C PHE A 144 15.07 -8.30 12.80
N ARG A 145 14.91 -8.75 14.05
CA ARG A 145 15.40 -10.03 14.56
C ARG A 145 14.28 -11.06 14.78
N CYS A 146 13.03 -10.69 14.49
CA CYS A 146 11.87 -11.54 14.71
C CYS A 146 11.70 -12.54 13.55
N SER A 147 12.18 -13.77 13.72
CA SER A 147 12.21 -14.78 12.64
C SER A 147 10.83 -15.31 12.23
N SER A 148 9.79 -15.08 13.04
CA SER A 148 8.40 -15.43 12.74
C SER A 148 7.69 -14.42 11.82
N LEU A 149 8.26 -13.23 11.63
CA LEU A 149 7.63 -12.20 10.82
C LEU A 149 7.52 -12.66 9.36
N THR A 150 6.30 -12.60 8.85
CA THR A 150 5.92 -12.87 7.46
C THR A 150 5.52 -11.59 6.73
N VAL A 151 4.94 -10.62 7.46
CA VAL A 151 4.54 -9.31 6.95
C VAL A 151 5.03 -8.23 7.89
N LEU A 152 5.72 -7.23 7.36
CA LEU A 152 6.11 -6.02 8.07
C LEU A 152 5.68 -4.80 7.25
N THR A 153 4.78 -3.99 7.81
CA THR A 153 4.38 -2.69 7.26
C THR A 153 4.66 -1.62 8.29
N VAL A 154 5.45 -0.61 7.94
CA VAL A 154 5.78 0.48 8.86
C VAL A 154 5.59 1.83 8.17
N LYS A 155 4.96 2.76 8.87
CA LYS A 155 4.71 4.12 8.38
C LYS A 155 5.24 5.18 9.32
N GLY A 156 5.83 6.25 8.78
CA GLY A 156 6.18 7.46 9.55
C GLY A 156 7.33 7.28 10.55
N CYS A 157 8.34 6.47 10.22
CA CYS A 157 9.49 6.21 11.09
C CYS A 157 10.84 6.53 10.43
N ILE A 158 11.90 6.44 11.22
CA ILE A 158 13.29 6.45 10.76
C ILE A 158 13.84 5.04 10.94
N ILE A 159 14.49 4.51 9.91
CA ILE A 159 15.25 3.26 9.97
C ILE A 159 16.72 3.61 9.82
N LYS A 160 17.50 3.33 10.87
CA LYS A 160 18.94 3.55 10.89
C LYS A 160 19.69 2.23 10.67
N PHE A 161 20.98 2.34 10.40
CA PHE A 161 21.92 1.25 10.12
C PHE A 161 21.64 -0.04 10.90
N LEU A 162 21.44 -1.15 10.17
CA LEU A 162 21.07 -2.45 10.72
C LEU A 162 22.24 -3.43 10.66
N VAL A 163 22.64 -3.98 11.80
CA VAL A 163 23.87 -4.82 11.92
C VAL A 163 23.57 -6.30 12.18
N LYS A 164 22.35 -6.65 12.63
CA LYS A 164 21.97 -8.03 13.00
C LYS A 164 20.52 -8.32 12.63
N ILE A 165 20.30 -8.76 11.40
CA ILE A 165 18.96 -9.00 10.84
C ILE A 165 18.71 -10.50 10.75
N LYS A 166 17.53 -10.95 11.18
CA LYS A 166 17.06 -12.34 11.12
C LYS A 166 15.59 -12.38 10.71
N LEU A 167 15.33 -12.18 9.42
CA LEU A 167 13.98 -12.14 8.84
C LEU A 167 13.81 -13.24 7.79
N GLY A 168 14.11 -14.48 8.17
CA GLY A 168 14.12 -15.64 7.25
C GLY A 168 12.75 -16.03 6.68
N SER A 169 11.65 -15.60 7.33
CA SER A 169 10.27 -15.94 6.93
C SER A 169 9.50 -14.78 6.30
N LEU A 170 10.15 -13.62 6.13
CA LEU A 170 9.49 -12.39 5.71
C LEU A 170 9.17 -12.45 4.21
N LYS A 171 7.88 -12.36 3.88
CA LYS A 171 7.36 -12.40 2.50
C LYS A 171 6.98 -11.03 1.97
N THR A 172 6.48 -10.17 2.83
CA THR A 172 6.00 -8.83 2.45
C THR A 172 6.64 -7.77 3.34
N LEU A 173 7.24 -6.77 2.71
CA LEU A 173 7.87 -5.63 3.38
C LEU A 173 7.37 -4.33 2.75
N SER A 174 6.74 -3.48 3.56
CA SER A 174 6.20 -2.19 3.10
C SER A 174 6.65 -1.04 3.99
N PHE A 175 7.13 0.01 3.35
CA PHE A 175 7.56 1.25 3.98
C PHE A 175 6.75 2.42 3.43
N GLU A 176 6.22 3.27 4.30
CA GLU A 176 5.51 4.49 3.92
C GLU A 176 6.00 5.68 4.75
N GLU A 177 6.33 6.81 4.13
CA GLU A 177 6.87 7.98 4.82
C GLU A 177 8.10 7.65 5.71
N VAL A 178 8.93 6.70 5.30
CA VAL A 178 10.10 6.24 6.07
C VAL A 178 11.35 7.00 5.65
N ASN A 179 12.17 7.42 6.62
CA ASN A 179 13.48 7.98 6.36
C ASN A 179 14.54 6.88 6.53
N PHE A 180 15.27 6.57 5.47
CA PHE A 180 16.39 5.63 5.50
C PHE A 180 17.71 6.37 5.70
N ASP A 181 18.52 5.90 6.65
CA ASP A 181 19.93 6.28 6.73
C ASP A 181 20.78 5.31 5.87
N GLY A 182 21.78 5.84 5.18
CA GLY A 182 22.45 5.22 4.03
C GLY A 182 22.90 3.76 4.28
N GLY A 183 22.42 2.83 3.44
CA GLY A 183 22.81 1.42 3.44
C GLY A 183 21.95 0.48 4.31
N ALA A 184 21.09 1.00 5.20
CA ALA A 184 20.26 0.16 6.07
C ALA A 184 19.32 -0.78 5.30
N ILE A 185 18.74 -0.28 4.19
CA ILE A 185 17.83 -1.05 3.35
C ILE A 185 18.55 -2.20 2.61
N ASN A 186 19.77 -1.97 2.10
CA ASN A 186 20.51 -2.99 1.37
C ASN A 186 20.90 -4.16 2.31
N ASN A 187 21.28 -3.86 3.56
CA ASN A 187 21.52 -4.89 4.58
C ASN A 187 20.25 -5.68 4.93
N LEU A 188 19.10 -5.00 4.99
CA LEU A 188 17.80 -5.62 5.25
C LEU A 188 17.43 -6.60 4.14
N LEU A 189 17.52 -6.17 2.89
CA LEU A 189 17.12 -6.96 1.73
C LEU A 189 18.03 -8.17 1.48
N SER A 190 19.33 -8.06 1.77
CA SER A 190 20.27 -9.19 1.65
C SER A 190 20.02 -10.28 2.70
N SER A 191 19.35 -9.95 3.81
CA SER A 191 19.10 -10.86 4.93
C SER A 191 17.73 -11.56 4.86
N CYS A 192 16.87 -11.25 3.88
CA CYS A 192 15.50 -11.76 3.79
C CYS A 192 15.35 -12.80 2.66
N SER A 193 15.61 -14.08 2.91
CA SER A 193 15.63 -15.12 1.86
C SER A 193 14.27 -15.55 1.30
N THR A 194 13.16 -15.03 1.81
CA THR A 194 11.79 -15.40 1.39
C THR A 194 10.94 -14.22 0.95
N LEU A 195 11.56 -13.03 0.83
CA LEU A 195 10.86 -11.79 0.51
C LEU A 195 10.39 -11.83 -0.95
N GLU A 196 9.08 -11.69 -1.16
CA GLU A 196 8.43 -11.75 -2.47
C GLU A 196 7.93 -10.35 -2.90
N ASP A 197 7.38 -9.58 -1.95
CA ASP A 197 6.76 -8.29 -2.17
C ASP A 197 7.46 -7.17 -1.38
N LEU A 198 7.97 -6.17 -2.09
CA LEU A 198 8.63 -4.99 -1.52
C LEU A 198 7.94 -3.71 -1.99
N SER A 199 7.57 -2.83 -1.06
CA SER A 199 6.95 -1.54 -1.39
C SER A 199 7.52 -0.37 -0.61
N PHE A 200 7.70 0.75 -1.31
CA PHE A 200 8.10 2.04 -0.79
C PHE A 200 7.08 3.10 -1.24
N ALA A 201 6.56 3.87 -0.29
CA ALA A 201 5.68 5.01 -0.55
C ALA A 201 6.19 6.23 0.21
N ASP A 202 6.36 7.38 -0.44
CA ASP A 202 6.75 8.64 0.19
C ASP A 202 8.01 8.57 1.08
N CYS A 203 8.93 7.66 0.74
CA CYS A 203 10.14 7.43 1.52
C CYS A 203 11.24 8.45 1.19
N HIS A 204 12.02 8.82 2.20
CA HIS A 204 13.15 9.72 2.09
C HIS A 204 14.48 8.96 2.13
N TRP A 205 15.33 9.22 1.13
CA TRP A 205 16.60 8.53 0.91
C TRP A 205 17.76 9.46 1.26
N ALA A 206 18.29 9.34 2.48
CA ALA A 206 19.41 10.16 2.94
C ALA A 206 20.74 9.43 2.71
N ASN A 207 21.78 10.18 2.30
CA ASN A 207 23.20 9.79 2.26
C ASN A 207 23.59 8.64 1.31
N ASN A 208 22.67 7.80 0.84
CA ASN A 208 22.93 6.77 -0.15
C ASN A 208 21.79 6.74 -1.16
N HIS A 209 22.15 6.85 -2.44
CA HIS A 209 21.22 6.94 -3.54
C HIS A 209 21.19 5.69 -4.41
N ASP A 210 21.65 4.55 -3.87
CA ASP A 210 21.61 3.25 -4.55
C ASP A 210 20.67 2.27 -3.84
N LEU A 211 19.57 1.90 -4.51
CA LEU A 211 18.70 0.79 -4.15
C LEU A 211 19.13 -0.47 -4.90
N VAL A 212 19.89 -1.33 -4.22
CA VAL A 212 20.42 -2.56 -4.81
C VAL A 212 19.65 -3.76 -4.27
N ILE A 213 18.75 -4.30 -5.10
CA ILE A 213 17.89 -5.45 -4.81
C ILE A 213 18.42 -6.67 -5.58
N MET A 214 19.50 -7.25 -5.08
CA MET A 214 20.06 -8.50 -5.65
C MET A 214 19.35 -9.76 -5.15
N ASN A 215 18.36 -9.60 -4.29
CA ASN A 215 17.59 -10.71 -3.74
C ASN A 215 16.67 -11.28 -4.83
N SER A 216 16.97 -12.50 -5.28
CA SER A 216 16.24 -13.18 -6.35
C SER A 216 14.84 -13.65 -5.98
N CYS A 217 14.49 -13.65 -4.69
CA CYS A 217 13.15 -14.00 -4.24
C CYS A 217 12.16 -12.85 -4.45
N VAL A 218 12.62 -11.60 -4.46
CA VAL A 218 11.74 -10.43 -4.62
C VAL A 218 11.22 -10.43 -6.05
N LYS A 219 9.90 -10.56 -6.20
CA LYS A 219 9.22 -10.58 -7.50
C LYS A 219 8.49 -9.29 -7.78
N THR A 220 7.94 -8.66 -6.74
CA THR A 220 7.19 -7.42 -6.85
C THR A 220 7.94 -6.29 -6.18
N LEU A 221 8.17 -5.20 -6.91
CA LEU A 221 8.69 -3.95 -6.37
C LEU A 221 7.69 -2.83 -6.64
N LYS A 222 7.26 -2.14 -5.58
CA LYS A 222 6.40 -0.96 -5.69
C LYS A 222 7.13 0.28 -5.17
N ILE A 223 7.16 1.37 -5.94
CA ILE A 223 7.75 2.65 -5.51
C ILE A 223 6.82 3.79 -5.91
N ARG A 224 6.27 4.50 -4.93
CA ARG A 224 5.36 5.64 -5.14
C ARG A 224 5.83 6.85 -4.36
N GLY A 225 5.70 8.04 -4.95
CA GLY A 225 6.13 9.29 -4.35
C GLY A 225 7.56 9.26 -3.80
N GLY A 226 7.83 10.16 -2.86
CA GLY A 226 9.14 10.29 -2.20
C GLY A 226 9.97 11.45 -2.75
N TYR A 227 10.93 11.87 -1.94
CA TYR A 227 11.85 12.94 -2.26
C TYR A 227 13.28 12.49 -1.94
N ILE A 228 14.22 12.96 -2.74
CA ILE A 228 15.64 12.69 -2.58
C ILE A 228 16.30 14.00 -2.22
N SER A 229 17.11 14.01 -1.16
CA SER A 229 17.87 15.19 -0.78
C SER A 229 18.82 15.61 -1.91
N ASN A 230 19.03 16.92 -2.06
CA ASN A 230 20.10 17.53 -2.87
C ASN A 230 20.04 17.30 -4.40
N ASN A 231 18.84 17.14 -4.99
CA ASN A 231 18.67 16.89 -6.43
C ASN A 231 19.39 15.61 -6.94
N SER A 232 19.71 14.67 -6.04
CA SER A 232 20.28 13.38 -6.42
C SER A 232 19.21 12.46 -7.02
N MET A 233 19.67 11.42 -7.73
CA MET A 233 18.83 10.39 -8.33
C MET A 233 18.98 9.07 -7.58
N LEU A 234 17.88 8.36 -7.32
CA LEU A 234 17.88 7.00 -6.77
C LEU A 234 18.13 6.00 -7.88
N GLU A 235 19.27 5.33 -7.83
CA GLU A 235 19.62 4.27 -8.75
C GLU A 235 19.02 2.93 -8.28
N ILE A 236 18.18 2.31 -9.09
CA ILE A 236 17.54 1.03 -8.81
C ILE A 236 18.22 -0.06 -9.63
N ASN A 237 18.82 -1.01 -8.93
CA ASN A 237 19.42 -2.21 -9.50
C ASN A 237 18.70 -3.44 -8.94
N ALA A 238 17.81 -4.03 -9.73
CA ALA A 238 16.89 -5.07 -9.29
C ALA A 238 16.64 -6.12 -10.40
N PRO A 239 17.65 -6.93 -10.76
CA PRO A 239 17.64 -7.76 -11.97
C PRO A 239 16.57 -8.86 -11.98
N PHE A 240 16.08 -9.28 -10.81
CA PHE A 240 15.14 -10.39 -10.66
C PHE A 240 13.67 -9.98 -10.48
N ILE A 241 13.37 -8.68 -10.48
CA ILE A 241 12.00 -8.17 -10.36
C ILE A 241 11.19 -8.57 -11.59
N VAL A 242 9.98 -9.09 -11.35
CA VAL A 242 9.05 -9.53 -12.40
C VAL A 242 7.93 -8.51 -12.59
N LEU A 243 7.46 -7.91 -11.50
CA LEU A 243 6.43 -6.87 -11.48
C LEU A 243 6.99 -5.61 -10.83
N PHE A 244 7.06 -4.52 -11.58
CA PHE A 244 7.39 -3.20 -11.06
C PHE A 244 6.13 -2.34 -11.07
N GLU A 245 5.84 -1.64 -9.97
CA GLU A 245 4.76 -0.67 -9.90
C GLU A 245 5.30 0.66 -9.38
N GLY A 246 5.33 1.72 -10.18
CA GLY A 246 5.73 3.01 -9.63
C GLY A 246 5.42 4.25 -10.42
N GLU A 247 5.14 5.32 -9.68
CA GLU A 247 5.14 6.71 -10.16
C GLU A 247 6.54 7.14 -10.62
N CYS A 248 7.57 6.46 -10.12
CA CYS A 248 8.98 6.69 -10.40
C CYS A 248 9.37 6.54 -11.87
N LEU A 249 8.58 5.82 -12.68
CA LEU A 249 8.85 5.68 -14.12
C LEU A 249 8.80 7.02 -14.86
N PHE A 250 8.15 8.03 -14.29
CA PHE A 250 8.02 9.37 -14.87
C PHE A 250 8.83 10.44 -14.13
N SER A 251 9.58 10.06 -13.10
CA SER A 251 10.22 11.00 -12.20
C SER A 251 11.71 11.14 -12.46
N LYS A 252 12.20 12.39 -12.56
CA LYS A 252 13.62 12.73 -12.73
C LYS A 252 14.52 12.27 -11.56
N TYR A 253 13.90 11.86 -10.46
CA TYR A 253 14.58 11.43 -9.25
C TYR A 253 14.93 9.94 -9.24
N TYR A 254 14.54 9.14 -10.23
CA TYR A 254 14.82 7.70 -10.24
C TYR A 254 15.54 7.29 -11.52
N VAL A 255 16.53 6.40 -11.38
CA VAL A 255 17.31 5.83 -12.48
C VAL A 255 17.25 4.32 -12.35
N ILE A 256 16.64 3.64 -13.32
CA ILE A 256 16.63 2.17 -13.34
C ILE A 256 17.87 1.70 -14.09
N LYS A 257 18.81 1.04 -13.39
CA LYS A 257 20.05 0.53 -14.01
C LYS A 257 19.93 -0.89 -14.54
N ARG A 258 19.23 -1.79 -13.82
CA ARG A 258 19.10 -3.22 -14.20
C ARG A 258 17.77 -3.79 -13.72
N MET A 259 16.96 -4.32 -14.64
CA MET A 259 15.70 -5.02 -14.37
C MET A 259 15.41 -6.07 -15.48
N GLU A 260 16.35 -6.98 -15.73
CA GLU A 260 16.30 -7.94 -16.85
C GLU A 260 15.13 -8.93 -16.77
N SER A 261 14.65 -9.27 -15.58
CA SER A 261 13.55 -10.22 -15.40
C SER A 261 12.16 -9.58 -15.48
N LEU A 262 12.06 -8.28 -15.78
CA LEU A 262 10.82 -7.53 -15.70
C LEU A 262 9.84 -8.04 -16.76
N ARG A 263 8.62 -8.38 -16.33
CA ARG A 263 7.54 -8.88 -17.22
C ARG A 263 6.32 -7.99 -17.22
N SER A 264 6.21 -7.10 -16.25
CA SER A 264 5.11 -6.15 -16.15
C SER A 264 5.61 -4.94 -15.39
N ALA A 265 5.55 -3.77 -16.01
CA ALA A 265 5.69 -2.50 -15.34
C ALA A 265 4.32 -1.83 -15.29
N ILE A 266 3.93 -1.33 -14.12
CA ILE A 266 2.76 -0.50 -13.88
C ILE A 266 3.28 0.88 -13.49
N SER A 267 2.89 1.90 -14.21
CA SER A 267 3.04 3.26 -13.72
C SER A 267 1.69 3.82 -13.35
N SER A 268 1.62 4.60 -12.27
CA SER A 268 0.50 5.47 -11.91
C SER A 268 1.01 6.91 -11.82
N THR A 269 0.15 7.88 -12.08
CA THR A 269 0.47 9.32 -12.07
C THR A 269 -0.34 10.03 -11.00
N GLU A 270 -0.42 9.41 -9.81
CA GLU A 270 -1.14 10.02 -8.69
C GLU A 270 -0.26 11.12 -8.08
N ASN A 271 -0.80 12.34 -7.98
CA ASN A 271 -0.28 13.45 -7.16
C ASN A 271 1.07 14.12 -7.51
N THR A 272 1.54 14.17 -8.76
CA THR A 272 2.67 15.06 -9.11
C THR A 272 2.21 16.52 -9.19
N THR A 273 1.99 17.16 -8.05
CA THR A 273 2.00 18.62 -8.00
C THR A 273 3.45 19.08 -8.23
N GLN A 274 3.71 19.58 -9.44
CA GLN A 274 4.69 20.64 -9.77
C GLN A 274 5.97 20.30 -10.57
N ASP A 275 6.50 19.06 -10.65
CA ASP A 275 7.92 18.91 -11.09
C ASP A 275 8.22 18.23 -12.45
N CYS A 276 7.21 17.86 -13.26
CA CYS A 276 7.45 17.21 -14.56
C CYS A 276 7.86 18.18 -15.70
N ARG A 277 8.21 19.45 -15.41
CA ARG A 277 8.46 20.48 -16.45
C ARG A 277 9.86 20.45 -17.05
N GLU A 278 10.82 19.75 -16.44
CA GLU A 278 12.19 19.73 -16.94
C GLU A 278 12.48 18.49 -17.79
N LYS A 279 12.58 18.70 -19.10
CA LYS A 279 13.15 17.76 -20.06
C LYS A 279 14.63 17.50 -19.71
N ARG A 280 14.90 16.42 -18.98
CA ARG A 280 16.19 15.71 -19.10
C ARG A 280 15.90 14.32 -19.63
N ILE A 281 16.33 14.12 -20.87
CA ILE A 281 16.28 12.85 -21.59
C ILE A 281 17.18 11.88 -20.82
N ILE A 282 16.61 10.78 -20.34
CA ILE A 282 17.33 9.75 -19.58
C ILE A 282 17.85 8.73 -20.60
N ASP A 283 19.10 8.82 -21.06
CA ASP A 283 19.60 7.95 -22.15
C ASP A 283 19.95 6.49 -21.75
N PHE A 284 19.36 5.91 -20.70
CA PHE A 284 19.94 4.68 -20.10
C PHE A 284 19.03 3.50 -19.82
N ILE A 285 17.75 3.53 -20.17
CA ILE A 285 16.87 2.42 -19.83
C ILE A 285 16.68 1.54 -21.07
N SER A 286 16.91 0.23 -20.97
CA SER A 286 16.43 -0.75 -21.94
C SER A 286 15.61 -1.74 -21.14
N PHE A 287 14.30 -1.73 -21.35
CA PHE A 287 13.36 -2.66 -20.78
C PHE A 287 13.27 -3.86 -21.72
N ASP A 288 13.91 -4.97 -21.35
CA ASP A 288 13.70 -6.26 -22.01
C ASP A 288 12.39 -6.91 -21.53
N VAL A 289 11.28 -6.16 -21.68
CA VAL A 289 9.95 -6.56 -21.20
C VAL A 289 9.12 -7.12 -22.35
N THR A 290 8.47 -8.26 -22.14
CA THR A 290 7.55 -8.89 -23.11
C THR A 290 6.10 -8.43 -22.94
N CYS A 291 5.74 -7.97 -21.74
CA CYS A 291 4.44 -7.39 -21.45
C CYS A 291 4.61 -6.08 -20.67
N LEU A 292 3.93 -5.03 -21.10
CA LEU A 292 3.99 -3.71 -20.49
C LEU A 292 2.57 -3.27 -20.12
N ARG A 293 2.33 -2.92 -18.85
CA ARG A 293 1.00 -2.52 -18.37
C ARG A 293 0.99 -1.07 -17.89
N ILE A 294 0.63 -0.12 -18.73
CA ILE A 294 0.55 1.29 -18.34
C ILE A 294 -0.80 1.57 -17.67
N LYS A 295 -0.81 2.16 -16.47
CA LYS A 295 -2.03 2.63 -15.80
C LYS A 295 -1.97 4.15 -15.62
N ALA A 296 -2.40 4.91 -16.63
CA ALA A 296 -2.21 6.35 -16.66
C ALA A 296 -3.53 7.11 -16.83
N GLY A 297 -3.56 8.38 -16.43
CA GLY A 297 -4.66 9.29 -16.73
C GLY A 297 -4.68 9.76 -18.19
N LEU A 298 -3.61 9.46 -18.93
CA LEU A 298 -3.29 9.92 -20.30
C LEU A 298 -3.29 11.45 -20.43
N MET A 299 -2.75 12.14 -19.43
CA MET A 299 -2.62 13.60 -19.47
C MET A 299 -1.38 14.01 -20.28
N LYS A 300 -1.38 15.23 -20.85
CA LYS A 300 -0.24 15.79 -21.61
C LYS A 300 1.11 15.69 -20.87
N SER A 301 1.09 15.83 -19.55
CA SER A 301 2.28 15.71 -18.68
C SER A 301 2.88 14.30 -18.62
N GLU A 302 2.09 13.27 -18.96
CA GLU A 302 2.45 11.85 -18.82
C GLU A 302 3.02 11.28 -20.12
N LEU A 303 2.70 11.89 -21.27
CA LEU A 303 3.05 11.41 -22.60
C LEU A 303 4.57 11.30 -22.87
N PRO A 304 5.43 12.28 -22.48
CA PRO A 304 6.87 12.12 -22.65
C PRO A 304 7.40 10.87 -21.94
N GLY A 305 6.88 10.60 -20.75
CA GLY A 305 7.28 9.45 -19.95
C GLY A 305 6.77 8.13 -20.54
N ILE A 306 5.51 8.08 -20.97
CA ILE A 306 4.93 6.91 -21.65
C ILE A 306 5.75 6.59 -22.90
N ALA A 307 5.99 7.58 -23.75
CA ALA A 307 6.65 7.36 -25.02
C ALA A 307 8.14 7.02 -24.85
N TYR A 308 8.78 7.54 -23.80
CA TYR A 308 10.11 7.10 -23.37
C TYR A 308 10.14 5.63 -22.96
N ILE A 309 9.17 5.16 -22.18
CA ILE A 309 9.10 3.74 -21.80
C ILE A 309 8.94 2.88 -23.05
N LEU A 310 8.06 3.29 -23.97
CA LEU A 310 7.85 2.56 -25.23
C LEU A 310 9.12 2.54 -26.10
N SER A 311 9.86 3.66 -26.26
CA SER A 311 11.10 3.70 -27.06
C SER A 311 12.20 2.79 -26.54
N HIS A 312 12.15 2.52 -25.24
CA HIS A 312 13.12 1.72 -24.54
C HIS A 312 12.61 0.31 -24.24
N SER A 313 11.46 -0.10 -24.80
CA SER A 313 10.89 -1.44 -24.61
C SER A 313 10.73 -2.18 -25.95
N PRO A 314 11.80 -2.41 -26.73
CA PRO A 314 11.71 -2.91 -28.10
C PRO A 314 11.14 -4.35 -28.20
N ASN A 315 11.18 -5.11 -27.12
CA ASN A 315 10.76 -6.52 -27.07
C ASN A 315 9.32 -6.73 -26.56
N VAL A 316 8.56 -5.65 -26.37
CA VAL A 316 7.16 -5.74 -25.90
C VAL A 316 6.30 -6.44 -26.94
N GLU A 317 5.70 -7.57 -26.54
CA GLU A 317 4.72 -8.30 -27.33
C GLU A 317 3.28 -7.95 -26.93
N THR A 318 3.04 -7.61 -25.66
CA THR A 318 1.71 -7.24 -25.15
C THR A 318 1.75 -5.88 -24.45
N LEU A 319 0.99 -4.92 -24.94
CA LEU A 319 0.78 -3.62 -24.31
C LEU A 319 -0.62 -3.55 -23.71
N ILE A 320 -0.70 -3.43 -22.38
CA ILE A 320 -1.95 -3.24 -21.66
C ILE A 320 -2.02 -1.81 -21.15
N ILE A 321 -3.11 -1.12 -21.40
CA ILE A 321 -3.30 0.27 -20.97
C ILE A 321 -4.59 0.34 -20.18
N SER A 322 -4.53 0.81 -18.93
CA SER A 322 -5.70 1.07 -18.10
C SER A 322 -5.83 2.57 -17.91
N ILE A 323 -6.92 3.15 -18.42
CA ILE A 323 -7.17 4.59 -18.33
C ILE A 323 -7.98 4.86 -17.07
N ASP A 324 -7.28 5.09 -15.95
CA ASP A 324 -7.89 5.33 -14.65
C ASP A 324 -7.68 6.80 -14.27
N LYS A 325 -8.69 7.67 -14.48
CA LYS A 325 -8.64 9.07 -14.03
C LYS A 325 -9.03 9.18 -12.55
N ILE A 326 -8.24 9.95 -11.81
CA ILE A 326 -8.46 10.23 -10.38
C ILE A 326 -9.59 11.28 -10.24
N PRO A 327 -10.61 11.05 -9.41
CA PRO A 327 -11.61 12.07 -9.12
C PRO A 327 -10.97 13.22 -8.30
N GLY A 328 -10.86 14.42 -8.88
CA GLY A 328 -10.52 15.63 -8.13
C GLY A 328 -9.53 16.61 -8.78
N THR A 329 -8.87 16.27 -9.89
CA THR A 329 -7.99 17.20 -10.61
C THR A 329 -8.78 18.00 -11.65
N GLU A 330 -8.96 19.30 -11.43
CA GLU A 330 -9.46 20.20 -12.48
C GLU A 330 -8.41 20.29 -13.59
N VAL A 331 -8.69 19.63 -14.71
CA VAL A 331 -7.85 19.66 -15.91
C VAL A 331 -8.10 21.00 -16.61
N THR A 332 -7.15 21.94 -16.52
CA THR A 332 -7.15 23.13 -17.38
C THR A 332 -6.57 22.75 -18.74
N TYR A 333 -7.46 22.53 -19.72
CA TYR A 333 -7.09 22.28 -21.12
C TYR A 333 -6.52 23.57 -21.72
N ASN A 334 -5.21 23.62 -21.93
CA ASN A 334 -4.57 24.74 -22.64
C ASN A 334 -4.63 24.47 -24.15
N SER A 335 -5.03 25.49 -24.93
CA SER A 335 -5.26 25.47 -26.39
C SER A 335 -4.05 25.11 -27.29
N GLN A 336 -2.90 24.77 -26.70
CA GLN A 336 -1.66 24.35 -27.39
C GLN A 336 -1.45 22.83 -27.38
N GLU A 337 -2.52 22.05 -27.22
CA GLU A 337 -2.45 20.58 -27.09
C GLU A 337 -2.21 19.90 -28.44
N ASN A 338 -2.94 20.26 -29.49
CA ASN A 338 -2.76 19.72 -30.86
C ASN A 338 -1.37 20.02 -31.43
N GLU A 339 -0.86 21.24 -31.23
CA GLU A 339 0.46 21.67 -31.72
C GLU A 339 1.60 20.89 -31.06
N TYR A 340 1.42 20.46 -29.79
CA TYR A 340 2.37 19.61 -29.09
C TYR A 340 2.42 18.19 -29.69
N TRP A 341 1.27 17.63 -30.07
CA TRP A 341 1.19 16.31 -30.71
C TRP A 341 1.91 16.27 -32.05
N GLU A 342 1.68 17.28 -32.90
CA GLU A 342 2.33 17.39 -34.22
C GLU A 342 3.85 17.60 -34.11
N LEU A 343 4.33 18.34 -33.09
CA LEU A 343 5.77 18.54 -32.84
C LEU A 343 6.51 17.30 -32.30
N GLN A 344 5.76 16.34 -31.73
CA GLN A 344 6.28 15.13 -31.11
C GLN A 344 6.24 13.93 -32.06
N GLU A 345 5.36 13.95 -33.06
CA GLU A 345 5.11 12.90 -34.05
C GLU A 345 6.37 12.31 -34.72
N PRO A 346 7.42 13.08 -35.08
CA PRO A 346 8.62 12.53 -35.72
C PRO A 346 9.54 11.72 -34.78
N LYS A 347 9.37 11.82 -33.45
CA LYS A 347 10.27 11.19 -32.45
C LYS A 347 9.80 9.81 -31.99
N PHE A 348 8.65 9.36 -32.46
CA PHE A 348 7.95 8.20 -31.91
C PHE A 348 7.74 7.06 -32.91
N VAL A 349 8.36 7.14 -34.08
CA VAL A 349 8.28 6.08 -35.10
C VAL A 349 9.12 4.86 -34.69
N ASN A 350 8.58 3.65 -34.86
CA ASN A 350 9.22 2.34 -34.59
C ASN A 350 9.48 1.98 -33.11
N LEU A 351 8.61 2.40 -32.18
CA LEU A 351 8.81 2.11 -30.76
C LEU A 351 8.50 0.66 -30.37
N LEU A 352 7.68 -0.05 -31.14
CA LEU A 352 7.03 -1.30 -30.72
C LEU A 352 7.02 -2.37 -31.83
N CYS A 353 8.16 -2.58 -32.49
CA CYS A 353 8.28 -3.48 -33.65
C CYS A 353 7.84 -4.95 -33.38
N ASN A 354 7.84 -5.39 -32.12
CA ASN A 354 7.49 -6.77 -31.72
C ASN A 354 6.08 -6.89 -31.12
N LEU A 355 5.28 -5.83 -31.14
CA LEU A 355 3.98 -5.78 -30.50
C LEU A 355 2.95 -6.64 -31.23
N LYS A 356 2.35 -7.59 -30.51
CA LYS A 356 1.33 -8.51 -31.02
C LYS A 356 -0.06 -8.15 -30.52
N ASP A 357 -0.16 -7.74 -29.25
CA ASP A 357 -1.43 -7.49 -28.57
C ASP A 357 -1.46 -6.09 -27.93
N VAL A 358 -2.53 -5.33 -28.19
CA VAL A 358 -2.83 -4.09 -27.46
C VAL A 358 -4.19 -4.22 -26.78
N LYS A 359 -4.22 -4.11 -25.45
CA LYS A 359 -5.45 -4.17 -24.65
C LYS A 359 -5.66 -2.86 -23.92
N ILE A 360 -6.73 -2.15 -24.26
CA ILE A 360 -7.07 -0.88 -23.62
C ILE A 360 -8.31 -1.10 -22.73
N TYR A 361 -8.14 -0.85 -21.44
CA TYR A 361 -9.17 -0.96 -20.41
C TYR A 361 -9.60 0.44 -19.96
N ASN A 362 -10.87 0.55 -19.56
CA ASN A 362 -11.50 1.78 -19.07
C ASN A 362 -11.48 2.96 -20.07
N PHE A 363 -11.23 2.68 -21.37
CA PHE A 363 -11.41 3.63 -22.47
C PHE A 363 -12.85 4.15 -22.49
N MET A 364 -13.02 5.47 -22.44
CA MET A 364 -14.33 6.13 -22.37
C MET A 364 -15.24 5.74 -21.17
N LYS A 365 -14.77 4.91 -20.23
CA LYS A 365 -15.60 4.42 -19.10
C LYS A 365 -15.96 5.52 -18.09
N ASN A 366 -15.26 6.66 -18.16
CA ASN A 366 -15.53 7.81 -17.31
C ASN A 366 -16.62 8.74 -17.87
N ILE A 367 -17.18 8.47 -19.06
CA ILE A 367 -18.37 9.17 -19.55
C ILE A 367 -19.56 8.92 -18.59
N SER A 368 -19.62 7.74 -17.96
CA SER A 368 -20.70 7.35 -17.03
C SER A 368 -20.41 7.61 -15.54
N LEU A 369 -19.18 8.00 -15.15
CA LEU A 369 -18.83 8.33 -13.75
C LEU A 369 -18.99 9.83 -13.44
N LEU A 370 -19.46 10.61 -14.42
CA LEU A 370 -19.69 12.05 -14.32
C LEU A 370 -21.06 12.43 -13.72
N ASP A 371 -21.85 11.46 -13.24
CA ASP A 371 -23.18 11.69 -12.66
C ASP A 371 -23.21 12.61 -11.42
N ASN A 372 -22.05 13.02 -10.87
CA ASN A 372 -21.96 13.95 -9.73
C ASN A 372 -21.36 15.33 -10.04
N LYS A 373 -21.02 15.65 -11.29
CA LYS A 373 -20.74 17.04 -11.75
C LYS A 373 -20.94 17.10 -13.27
N PRO A 374 -21.93 17.86 -13.79
CA PRO A 374 -22.08 18.02 -15.23
C PRO A 374 -20.84 18.74 -15.79
N MET A 375 -20.30 18.23 -16.91
CA MET A 375 -19.35 18.99 -17.72
C MET A 375 -19.99 20.35 -18.04
N LYS A 376 -19.27 21.44 -17.77
CA LYS A 376 -19.88 22.78 -17.80
C LYS A 376 -20.12 23.27 -19.23
N THR A 377 -19.43 22.72 -20.23
CA THR A 377 -19.61 23.07 -21.64
C THR A 377 -19.41 21.86 -22.58
N PRO A 378 -19.99 21.89 -23.79
CA PRO A 378 -19.68 20.93 -24.87
C PRO A 378 -18.19 20.91 -25.26
N ASP A 379 -17.47 22.02 -25.05
CA ASP A 379 -16.04 22.13 -25.33
C ASP A 379 -15.20 21.27 -24.38
N ASP A 380 -15.58 21.16 -23.10
CA ASP A 380 -14.92 20.27 -22.14
C ASP A 380 -15.06 18.79 -22.56
N PHE A 381 -16.23 18.43 -23.09
CA PHE A 381 -16.51 17.09 -23.62
C PHE A 381 -15.69 16.80 -24.88
N HIS A 382 -15.63 17.77 -25.79
CA HIS A 382 -14.85 17.63 -27.03
C HIS A 382 -13.35 17.51 -26.74
N ALA A 383 -12.81 18.34 -25.85
CA ALA A 383 -11.42 18.25 -25.40
C ALA A 383 -11.10 16.90 -24.75
N HIS A 384 -12.02 16.35 -23.96
CA HIS A 384 -11.87 15.03 -23.34
C HIS A 384 -11.78 13.91 -24.37
N LEU A 385 -12.69 13.91 -25.35
CA LEU A 385 -12.71 12.92 -26.43
C LEU A 385 -11.46 13.04 -27.31
N GLN A 386 -11.02 14.26 -27.58
CA GLN A 386 -9.85 14.54 -28.41
C GLN A 386 -8.57 13.95 -27.81
N ASN A 387 -8.38 14.03 -26.48
CA ASN A 387 -7.18 13.51 -25.83
C ASN A 387 -7.07 11.98 -25.83
N ASP A 388 -8.15 11.29 -25.49
CA ASP A 388 -8.20 9.83 -25.56
C ASP A 388 -8.00 9.34 -27.01
N MET A 389 -8.57 10.06 -27.99
CA MET A 389 -8.42 9.76 -29.42
C MET A 389 -7.04 10.10 -29.98
N ASN A 390 -6.39 11.16 -29.51
CA ASN A 390 -5.02 11.52 -29.91
C ASN A 390 -4.02 10.49 -29.41
N PHE A 391 -4.22 9.94 -28.21
CA PHE A 391 -3.39 8.85 -27.70
C PHE A 391 -3.60 7.54 -28.47
N LEU A 392 -4.85 7.20 -28.80
CA LEU A 392 -5.11 6.07 -29.70
C LEU A 392 -4.45 6.24 -31.07
N ARG A 393 -4.53 7.44 -31.65
CA ARG A 393 -3.83 7.77 -32.90
C ARG A 393 -2.32 7.66 -32.74
N PHE A 394 -1.77 8.09 -31.61
CA PHE A 394 -0.36 7.93 -31.26
C PHE A 394 0.04 6.45 -31.19
N LEU A 395 -0.75 5.58 -30.54
CA LEU A 395 -0.45 4.15 -30.52
C LEU A 395 -0.56 3.52 -31.91
N LEU A 396 -1.66 3.75 -32.61
CA LEU A 396 -1.93 3.15 -33.93
C LEU A 396 -0.96 3.59 -35.02
N LYS A 397 -0.32 4.77 -34.89
CA LYS A 397 0.72 5.23 -35.82
C LYS A 397 2.10 4.65 -35.53
N ASN A 398 2.32 4.11 -34.32
CA ASN A 398 3.64 3.69 -33.82
C ASN A 398 3.69 2.21 -33.38
N CYS A 399 2.62 1.46 -33.64
CA CYS A 399 2.54 -0.01 -33.69
C CYS A 399 2.52 -0.41 -35.17
#